data_AF-A0A3S1UF64-F1
#
_entry.id   AF-A0A3S1UF64-F1
#
_cell.length_a   1.000
_cell.length_b   1.000
_cell.length_c   1.000
_cell.angle_alpha   90.00
_cell.angle_beta   90.00
_cell.angle_gamma   90.00
#
_symmetry.space_group_name_H-M   'P 1'
#
loop_
_entity.id
_entity.type
_entity.pdbx_description
1 polymer ?
#
loop_
_entity_poly.entity_id
_entity_poly.type
_entity_poly.pdbx_seq_one_letter_code
_entity_poly.pdbx_strand_id
1 'polypeptide(L)'
;MGLHMKLGPKAVSACGAILFSLMSPASAQQQVAAVPDGPSSLREVYQDWSVTCSVREKARVCSLAQDQVQQNGQRLLAMEIAARPDGSTTATLLLPFGI
;
A
#
# COMPACT_ATOMS: atom_id res chain seq x y z
N MET A 1 59.16 -12.27 -4.36
CA MET A 1 58.43 -10.99 -4.27
C MET A 1 57.21 -11.23 -3.38
N GLY A 2 57.33 -11.14 -2.06
CA GLY A 2 56.53 -10.17 -1.32
C GLY A 2 55.88 -10.75 -0.05
N LEU A 3 56.49 -10.42 1.09
CA LEU A 3 55.98 -10.27 2.47
C LEU A 3 54.90 -11.21 3.06
N HIS A 4 55.39 -12.11 3.94
CA HIS A 4 55.13 -12.12 5.40
C HIS A 4 53.82 -11.48 5.92
N MET A 5 52.82 -12.30 6.30
CA MET A 5 51.71 -11.87 7.17
C MET A 5 51.87 -12.48 8.56
N LYS A 6 52.28 -11.63 9.51
CA LYS A 6 52.35 -11.91 10.95
C LYS A 6 50.93 -11.95 11.53
N LEU A 7 50.67 -12.99 12.33
CA LEU A 7 49.53 -13.11 13.23
C LEU A 7 49.75 -12.24 14.48
N GLY A 8 48.76 -11.47 14.91
CA GLY A 8 48.79 -10.72 16.17
C GLY A 8 47.42 -10.18 16.58
N PRO A 9 47.13 -10.02 17.88
CA PRO A 9 45.81 -10.28 18.44
C PRO A 9 44.97 -9.04 18.81
N LYS A 10 43.66 -9.29 18.90
CA LYS A 10 42.58 -8.63 19.64
C LYS A 10 42.81 -7.21 20.20
N ALA A 11 41.99 -6.28 19.72
CA ALA A 11 41.49 -5.17 20.52
C ALA A 11 39.95 -5.20 20.50
N VAL A 12 39.37 -5.60 21.64
CA VAL A 12 37.98 -5.33 21.99
C VAL A 12 37.88 -3.83 22.29
N SER A 13 36.98 -3.13 21.63
CA SER A 13 36.57 -1.77 21.98
C SER A 13 35.07 -1.68 21.71
N ALA A 14 34.25 -2.06 22.69
CA ALA A 14 33.65 -1.17 23.69
C ALA A 14 32.52 -0.32 23.10
N CYS A 15 31.29 -0.70 23.47
CA CYS A 15 30.04 0.06 23.48
C CYS A 15 30.00 1.37 22.66
N GLY A 16 29.55 1.26 21.41
CA GLY A 16 28.86 2.36 20.73
C GLY A 16 27.37 2.03 20.68
N ALA A 17 26.56 2.74 21.45
CA ALA A 17 25.13 2.51 21.62
C ALA A 17 24.39 2.40 20.28
N ILE A 18 23.80 1.23 20.00
CA ILE A 18 22.78 1.08 18.97
C ILE A 18 21.54 1.80 19.51
N LEU A 19 21.36 3.05 19.10
CA LEU A 19 20.09 3.76 19.26
C LEU A 19 19.06 3.01 18.41
N PHE A 20 18.30 2.11 19.04
CA PHE A 20 17.06 1.57 18.49
C PHE A 20 16.06 2.72 18.40
N SER A 21 16.07 3.41 17.26
CA SER A 21 15.04 4.38 16.91
C SER A 21 13.67 3.69 16.93
N LEU A 22 12.79 4.23 17.76
CA LEU A 22 11.40 3.80 17.95
C LEU A 22 10.70 3.66 16.59
N MET A 23 10.33 2.44 16.21
CA MET A 23 9.31 2.21 15.19
C MET A 23 7.96 2.58 15.80
N SER A 24 7.55 3.83 15.62
CA SER A 24 6.18 4.25 15.86
C SER A 24 5.28 3.62 14.80
N PRO A 25 4.21 2.88 15.15
CA PRO A 25 3.18 2.54 14.18
C PRO A 25 2.51 3.85 13.76
N ALA A 26 2.73 4.27 12.52
CA ALA A 26 2.00 5.37 11.93
C ALA A 26 0.55 4.92 11.69
N SER A 27 -0.30 5.10 12.70
CA SER A 27 -1.74 5.03 12.53
C SER A 27 -2.15 6.23 11.69
N ALA A 28 -2.31 6.03 10.38
CA ALA A 28 -2.89 7.02 9.49
C ALA A 28 -4.38 7.19 9.83
N GLN A 29 -4.69 7.99 10.85
CA GLN A 29 -6.03 8.52 11.05
C GLN A 29 -6.27 9.56 9.96
N GLN A 30 -6.77 9.09 8.82
CA GLN A 30 -7.23 9.94 7.73
C GLN A 30 -8.50 10.67 8.21
N GLN A 31 -8.31 11.82 8.85
CA GLN A 31 -9.40 12.77 9.06
C GLN A 31 -9.78 13.27 7.66
N VAL A 32 -10.79 12.65 7.03
CA VAL A 32 -11.30 13.09 5.73
C VAL A 32 -12.07 14.38 5.96
N ALA A 33 -11.34 15.49 6.04
CA ALA A 33 -11.91 16.80 5.85
C ALA A 33 -12.49 16.80 4.42
N ALA A 34 -13.82 16.86 4.32
CA ALA A 34 -14.48 17.13 3.06
C ALA A 34 -13.96 18.48 2.56
N VAL A 35 -13.08 18.45 1.55
CA VAL A 35 -12.56 19.68 0.94
C VAL A 35 -13.76 20.38 0.31
N PRO A 36 -14.16 21.56 0.80
CA PRO A 36 -15.40 22.21 0.34
C PRO A 36 -15.39 22.53 -1.16
N ASP A 37 -14.19 22.75 -1.71
CA ASP A 37 -13.97 23.20 -3.09
C ASP A 37 -13.31 22.13 -4.00
N GLY A 38 -13.26 20.86 -3.57
CA GLY A 38 -12.66 19.77 -4.35
C GLY A 38 -13.62 19.14 -5.36
N PRO A 39 -13.12 18.45 -6.40
CA PRO A 39 -13.98 17.74 -7.34
C PRO A 39 -14.77 16.64 -6.63
N SER A 40 -16.07 16.57 -6.94
CA SER A 40 -17.02 15.60 -6.36
C SER A 40 -16.69 14.14 -6.71
N SER A 41 -15.85 13.93 -7.72
CA SER A 41 -15.27 12.64 -8.10
C SER A 41 -13.81 12.79 -8.54
N LEU A 42 -13.04 11.70 -8.42
CA LEU A 42 -11.68 11.58 -8.92
C LEU A 42 -11.47 10.17 -9.45
N ARG A 43 -10.75 10.07 -10.56
CA ARG A 43 -10.30 8.81 -11.10
C ARG A 43 -8.83 8.91 -11.48
N GLU A 44 -8.03 8.03 -10.92
CA GLU A 44 -6.60 7.93 -11.17
C GLU A 44 -6.28 6.51 -11.65
N VAL A 45 -5.23 6.37 -12.45
CA VAL A 45 -4.78 5.09 -13.00
C VAL A 45 -3.31 4.92 -12.68
N TYR A 46 -2.97 3.78 -12.10
CA TYR A 46 -1.63 3.38 -11.68
C TYR A 46 -1.36 1.97 -12.21
N GLN A 47 -0.74 1.87 -13.38
CA GLN A 47 -0.55 0.58 -14.08
C GLN A 47 -1.90 -0.14 -14.27
N ASP A 48 -2.03 -1.36 -13.73
CA ASP A 48 -3.24 -2.18 -13.83
C ASP A 48 -4.34 -1.78 -12.83
N TRP A 49 -4.04 -0.83 -11.94
CA TRP A 49 -4.94 -0.39 -10.89
C TRP A 49 -5.59 0.94 -11.23
N SER A 50 -6.82 1.13 -10.77
CA SER A 50 -7.48 2.43 -10.76
C SER A 50 -7.97 2.77 -9.36
N VAL A 51 -7.84 4.03 -8.99
CA VAL A 51 -8.42 4.60 -7.78
C VAL A 51 -9.62 5.42 -8.21
N THR A 52 -10.79 5.11 -7.67
CA THR A 52 -12.00 5.91 -7.89
C THR A 52 -12.46 6.44 -6.54
N CYS A 53 -12.59 7.77 -6.43
CA CYS A 53 -13.12 8.42 -5.25
C CYS A 53 -14.38 9.21 -5.59
N SER A 54 -15.34 9.22 -4.67
CA SER A 54 -16.52 10.10 -4.75
C SER A 54 -16.90 10.61 -3.37
N VAL A 55 -17.61 11.74 -3.32
CA VAL A 55 -18.20 12.22 -2.06
C VAL A 55 -19.55 11.52 -1.85
N ARG A 56 -19.72 10.87 -0.70
CA ARG A 56 -20.94 10.20 -0.23
C ARG A 56 -21.19 10.66 1.21
N GLU A 57 -22.39 11.13 1.52
CA GLU A 57 -22.76 11.54 2.89
C GLU A 57 -21.76 12.52 3.55
N LYS A 58 -21.20 13.45 2.76
CA LYS A 58 -20.14 14.41 3.17
C LYS A 58 -18.79 13.78 3.52
N ALA A 59 -18.57 12.50 3.23
CA ALA A 59 -17.28 11.84 3.33
C ALA A 59 -16.75 11.50 1.94
N ARG A 60 -15.44 11.57 1.75
CA ARG A 60 -14.80 11.03 0.54
C ARG A 60 -14.59 9.54 0.72
N VAL A 61 -15.19 8.76 -0.17
CA VAL A 61 -15.08 7.30 -0.21
C VAL A 61 -14.30 6.93 -1.46
N CYS A 62 -13.27 6.09 -1.30
CA CYS A 62 -12.42 5.63 -2.39
C CYS A 62 -12.41 4.11 -2.45
N SER A 63 -12.33 3.57 -3.66
CA SER A 63 -12.00 2.16 -3.90
C SER A 63 -10.87 2.02 -4.90
N LEU A 64 -10.12 0.92 -4.74
CA LEU A 64 -9.09 0.49 -5.67
C LEU A 64 -9.66 -0.67 -6.49
N ALA A 65 -9.50 -0.61 -7.81
CA ALA A 65 -9.98 -1.67 -8.69
C ALA A 65 -8.91 -2.13 -9.66
N GLN A 66 -8.90 -3.43 -9.95
CA GLN A 66 -8.14 -4.05 -11.02
C GLN A 66 -9.05 -4.98 -11.81
N ASP A 67 -8.99 -4.88 -13.14
CA ASP A 67 -9.62 -5.83 -14.05
C ASP A 67 -8.54 -6.60 -14.81
N GLN A 68 -8.73 -7.91 -14.98
CA GLN A 68 -7.99 -8.72 -15.93
C GLN A 68 -8.92 -9.15 -17.06
N VAL A 69 -8.58 -8.73 -18.27
CA VAL A 69 -9.37 -8.99 -19.47
C VAL A 69 -8.53 -9.78 -20.46
N GLN A 70 -9.08 -10.87 -20.96
CA GLN A 70 -8.46 -11.69 -22.00
C GLN A 70 -8.55 -11.01 -23.37
N GLN A 71 -7.78 -11.50 -24.35
CA GLN A 71 -7.77 -10.97 -25.72
C GLN A 71 -9.14 -11.04 -26.41
N ASN A 72 -9.99 -12.00 -26.03
CA ASN A 72 -11.36 -12.16 -26.51
C ASN A 72 -12.36 -11.19 -25.83
N GLY A 73 -11.91 -10.31 -24.95
CA GLY A 73 -12.75 -9.39 -24.18
C GLY A 73 -13.39 -9.99 -22.93
N GLN A 74 -13.14 -11.27 -22.63
CA GLN A 74 -13.67 -11.91 -21.43
C GLN A 74 -12.94 -11.40 -20.18
N ARG A 75 -13.70 -10.95 -19.19
CA ARG A 75 -13.15 -10.61 -17.87
C ARG A 75 -12.86 -11.90 -17.08
N LEU A 76 -11.59 -12.13 -16.76
CA LEU A 76 -11.13 -13.25 -15.95
C LEU A 76 -11.15 -12.92 -14.45
N LEU A 77 -10.91 -11.66 -14.10
CA LEU A 77 -10.94 -11.16 -12.73
C LEU A 77 -11.45 -9.71 -12.74
N ALA A 78 -12.36 -9.40 -11.83
CA ALA A 78 -12.57 -8.04 -11.33
C ALA A 78 -12.30 -8.06 -9.84
N MET A 79 -11.44 -7.18 -9.37
CA MET A 79 -11.14 -7.02 -7.96
C MET A 79 -11.45 -5.58 -7.57
N GLU A 80 -12.19 -5.41 -6.49
CA GLU A 80 -12.39 -4.11 -5.85
C GLU A 80 -12.00 -4.19 -4.38
N ILE A 81 -11.23 -3.21 -3.92
CA ILE A 81 -10.76 -3.07 -2.55
C ILE A 81 -11.29 -1.75 -2.00
N ALA A 82 -12.06 -1.80 -0.92
CA ALA A 82 -12.64 -0.63 -0.28
C ALA A 82 -12.40 -0.66 1.23
N ALA A 83 -12.00 0.48 1.79
CA ALA A 83 -11.91 0.66 3.23
C ALA A 83 -13.33 0.73 3.85
N ARG A 84 -13.48 0.14 5.04
CA ARG A 84 -14.68 0.23 5.86
C ARG A 84 -14.52 1.31 6.94
N PRO A 85 -15.63 1.83 7.50
CA PRO A 85 -15.58 2.82 8.57
C PRO A 85 -14.84 2.37 9.84
N ASP A 86 -14.77 1.06 10.09
CA ASP A 86 -14.06 0.46 11.24
C ASP A 86 -12.53 0.36 11.03
N GLY A 87 -12.02 0.88 9.91
CA GLY A 87 -10.60 0.81 9.55
C GLY A 87 -10.18 -0.53 8.94
N SER A 88 -11.07 -1.51 8.84
CA SER A 88 -10.83 -2.73 8.07
C SER A 88 -10.97 -2.48 6.57
N THR A 89 -10.51 -3.44 5.76
CA THR A 89 -10.64 -3.39 4.30
C THR A 89 -11.43 -4.59 3.82
N THR A 90 -12.27 -4.37 2.81
CA THR A 90 -12.95 -5.43 2.06
C THR A 90 -12.30 -5.56 0.71
N ALA A 91 -12.03 -6.80 0.28
CA ALA A 91 -11.79 -7.11 -1.12
C ALA A 91 -12.96 -7.93 -1.66
N THR A 92 -13.54 -7.48 -2.76
CA THR A 92 -14.57 -8.21 -3.52
C THR A 92 -13.95 -8.69 -4.81
N LEU A 93 -14.04 -9.99 -5.06
CA LEU A 93 -13.52 -10.62 -6.28
C LEU A 93 -14.70 -11.17 -7.09
N LEU A 94 -14.76 -10.81 -8.36
CA LEU A 94 -15.64 -11.41 -9.35
C LEU A 94 -14.80 -12.32 -10.25
N LEU A 95 -15.17 -13.60 -10.26
CA LEU A 95 -14.49 -14.67 -10.99
C LEU A 95 -15.50 -15.42 -11.87
N PRO A 96 -15.05 -16.05 -12.96
CA PRO A 96 -15.87 -16.98 -13.73
C PRO A 96 -16.36 -18.16 -12.89
N PHE A 97 -17.43 -18.80 -13.35
CA PHE A 97 -17.88 -20.06 -12.76
C PHE A 97 -16.93 -21.21 -13.10
N GLY A 98 -16.86 -22.21 -12.22
CA GLY A 98 -16.07 -23.44 -12.46
C GLY A 98 -14.58 -23.32 -12.13
N ILE A 99 -14.21 -22.35 -11.30
CA ILE A 99 -12.89 -22.27 -10.66
C ILE A 99 -12.73 -23.30 -9.54
#